data_AF-A0A396QMA3-F1
#
_entry.id   AF-A0A396QMA3-F1
#
_cell.length_a   1.000
_cell.length_b   1.000
_cell.length_c   1.000
_cell.angle_alpha   90.00
_cell.angle_beta   90.00
_cell.angle_gamma   90.00
#
_symmetry.space_group_name_H-M   'P 1'
#
loop_
_entity.id
_entity.type
_entity.pdbx_description
1 polymer ?
#
loop_
_entity_poly.entity_id
_entity_poly.type
_entity_poly.pdbx_seq_one_letter_code
_entity_poly.pdbx_strand_id
1 'polypeptide(L)'
;MAALEAEYDTLKQAEEVFGSLEREGMIKPLTEDLETARRLGASYVVFHVSDVKMTELFTYTFSHTDEEVVDYTAELVNDLLDGKGYEFDFLMENLWWPGLTLTRPEITRRLLDQIHYPKKGIMLDTGHLMHTNLELAAQEEAVDYILDMVRAHSDMIPYMKGIHLNQSLTGQYVKDLLKKRDEMPKTHKERVSACYEHVFQIDGHFPFTTPRVREIIEAVAPDYLTYELITSDREEHEEKLLRQCEALGVMVDGV
;
A
#
# COMPACT_ATOMS: atom_id res chain seq x y z
N MET A 1 -18.73 16.46 9.93
CA MET A 1 -18.30 17.27 11.10
C MET A 1 -18.27 16.45 12.37
N ALA A 2 -19.39 15.97 12.93
CA ALA A 2 -19.38 15.18 14.17
C ALA A 2 -18.49 13.92 14.13
N ALA A 3 -18.47 13.20 13.00
CA ALA A 3 -17.57 12.04 12.82
C ALA A 3 -16.08 12.43 12.79
N LEU A 4 -15.75 13.61 12.25
CA LEU A 4 -14.38 14.12 12.24
C LEU A 4 -13.95 14.54 13.65
N GLU A 5 -14.82 15.22 14.39
CA GLU A 5 -14.52 15.60 15.78
C GLU A 5 -14.36 14.38 16.69
N ALA A 6 -15.08 13.28 16.43
CA ALA A 6 -14.89 12.03 17.16
C ALA A 6 -13.53 11.36 16.91
N GLU A 7 -13.00 11.45 15.68
CA GLU A 7 -11.73 10.82 15.31
C GLU A 7 -10.51 11.71 15.61
N TYR A 8 -10.63 13.00 15.35
CA TYR A 8 -9.52 13.96 15.38
C TYR A 8 -9.54 14.88 16.62
N ASP A 9 -10.50 14.70 17.53
CA ASP A 9 -10.82 15.57 18.68
C ASP A 9 -11.33 16.98 18.29
N THR A 10 -10.80 17.59 17.23
CA THR A 10 -11.22 18.89 16.71
C THR A 10 -11.21 18.93 15.19
N LEU A 11 -12.03 19.80 14.59
CA LEU A 11 -12.01 20.05 13.14
C LEU A 11 -10.68 20.62 12.66
N LYS A 12 -9.98 21.39 13.52
CA LYS A 12 -8.67 21.93 13.20
C LYS A 12 -7.63 20.82 13.02
N GLN A 13 -7.65 19.81 13.90
CA GLN A 13 -6.76 18.66 13.78
C GLN A 13 -7.10 17.80 12.56
N ALA A 14 -8.39 17.63 12.25
CA ALA A 14 -8.81 16.99 11.00
C ALA A 14 -8.26 17.74 9.78
N GLU A 15 -8.39 19.07 9.77
CA GLU A 15 -7.84 19.92 8.70
C GLU A 15 -6.31 19.84 8.60
N GLU A 16 -5.59 19.76 9.72
CA GLU A 16 -4.13 19.57 9.73
C GLU A 16 -3.71 18.22 9.12
N VAL A 17 -4.53 17.17 9.28
CA VAL A 17 -4.27 15.84 8.69
C VAL A 17 -4.57 15.82 7.19
N PHE A 18 -5.70 16.37 6.76
CA PHE A 18 -6.11 16.35 5.35
C PHE A 18 -5.55 17.52 4.53
N GLY A 19 -4.94 18.52 5.17
CA GLY A 19 -4.54 19.80 4.57
C GLY A 19 -5.71 20.76 4.30
N SER A 20 -6.92 20.24 4.12
CA SER A 20 -8.17 20.99 4.00
C SER A 20 -9.37 20.10 4.33
N LEU A 21 -10.47 20.69 4.79
CA LEU A 21 -11.77 20.00 4.89
C LEU A 21 -12.67 20.24 3.67
N GLU A 22 -12.22 21.02 2.70
CA GLU A 22 -12.89 21.24 1.41
C GLU A 22 -12.25 20.35 0.34
N ARG A 23 -13.07 19.83 -0.58
CA ARG A 23 -12.62 18.90 -1.62
C ARG A 23 -11.49 19.49 -2.45
N GLU A 24 -11.64 20.74 -2.89
CA GLU A 24 -10.66 21.45 -3.70
C GLU A 24 -9.31 21.60 -2.97
N GLY A 25 -9.36 21.83 -1.65
CA GLY A 25 -8.16 21.95 -0.84
C GLY A 25 -7.42 20.62 -0.68
N MET A 26 -8.12 19.49 -0.64
CA MET A 26 -7.52 18.15 -0.61
C MET A 26 -6.96 17.73 -1.99
N ILE A 27 -7.63 18.11 -3.08
CA ILE A 27 -7.20 17.78 -4.46
C ILE A 27 -5.94 18.56 -4.88
N LYS A 28 -5.81 19.80 -4.40
CA LYS A 28 -4.71 20.69 -4.79
C LYS A 28 -3.30 20.10 -4.56
N PRO A 29 -2.92 19.62 -3.36
CA PRO A 29 -1.58 19.06 -3.16
C PRO A 29 -1.32 17.83 -4.04
N LEU A 30 -2.31 16.94 -4.19
CA LEU A 30 -2.21 15.78 -5.08
C LEU A 30 -1.96 16.20 -6.54
N THR A 31 -2.62 17.26 -7.00
CA THR A 31 -2.38 17.83 -8.34
C THR A 31 -0.96 18.39 -8.47
N GLU A 32 -0.44 19.04 -7.42
CA GLU A 32 0.94 19.59 -7.41
C GLU A 32 2.01 18.48 -7.46
N ASP A 33 1.75 17.34 -6.81
CA ASP A 33 2.61 16.15 -6.88
C ASP A 33 2.62 15.55 -8.29
N LEU A 34 1.46 15.40 -8.93
CA LEU A 34 1.36 14.90 -10.31
C LEU A 34 2.04 15.84 -11.33
N GLU A 35 1.88 17.16 -11.16
CA GLU A 35 2.60 18.14 -11.98
C GLU A 35 4.12 18.06 -11.76
N THR A 36 4.55 17.79 -10.53
CA THR A 36 5.97 17.58 -10.21
C THR A 36 6.50 16.33 -10.89
N ALA A 37 5.79 15.21 -10.80
CA ALA A 37 6.12 13.97 -11.51
C ALA A 37 6.25 14.19 -13.02
N ARG A 38 5.29 14.92 -13.62
CA ARG A 38 5.33 15.31 -15.04
C ARG A 38 6.59 16.13 -15.37
N ARG A 39 6.93 17.15 -14.56
CA ARG A 39 8.12 17.99 -14.79
C ARG A 39 9.42 17.20 -14.68
N LEU A 40 9.47 16.23 -13.76
CA LEU A 40 10.63 15.36 -13.56
C LEU A 40 10.74 14.27 -14.63
N GLY A 41 9.71 14.09 -15.47
CA GLY A 41 9.67 13.03 -16.46
C GLY A 41 9.60 11.64 -15.80
N ALA A 42 8.90 11.52 -14.67
CA ALA A 42 8.71 10.26 -13.98
C ALA A 42 8.10 9.22 -14.93
N SER A 43 8.57 7.97 -14.86
CA SER A 43 8.01 6.89 -15.66
C SER A 43 6.66 6.40 -15.11
N TYR A 44 6.51 6.41 -13.79
CA TYR A 44 5.27 6.07 -13.10
C TYR A 44 5.11 6.90 -11.82
N VAL A 45 3.89 6.94 -11.31
CA VAL A 45 3.53 7.42 -9.98
C VAL A 45 2.73 6.34 -9.26
N VAL A 46 2.74 6.36 -7.93
CA VAL A 46 2.05 5.36 -7.11
C VAL A 46 1.01 6.04 -6.22
N PHE A 47 -0.14 5.41 -6.05
CA PHE A 47 -1.25 5.92 -5.26
C PHE A 47 -1.86 4.79 -4.41
N HIS A 48 -1.76 4.89 -3.09
CA HIS A 48 -2.35 3.91 -2.18
C HIS A 48 -3.88 3.96 -2.24
N VAL A 49 -4.53 2.78 -2.32
CA VAL A 49 -5.99 2.69 -2.36
C VAL A 49 -6.49 2.00 -1.09
N SER A 50 -6.67 2.81 -0.03
CA SER A 50 -7.26 2.35 1.23
C SER A 50 -7.87 3.51 2.03
N ASP A 51 -8.81 3.18 2.90
CA ASP A 51 -9.29 4.08 3.95
C ASP A 51 -9.24 3.38 5.31
N VAL A 52 -8.56 4.03 6.26
CA VAL A 52 -8.47 3.58 7.64
C VAL A 52 -8.31 4.77 8.57
N LYS A 53 -9.06 4.77 9.66
CA LYS A 53 -8.90 5.73 10.76
C LYS A 53 -7.91 5.23 11.79
N MET A 54 -7.36 6.13 12.59
CA MET A 54 -6.44 5.77 13.66
C MET A 54 -7.13 4.84 14.67
N THR A 55 -8.42 5.08 14.95
CA THR A 55 -9.21 4.19 15.82
C THR A 55 -9.45 2.80 15.22
N GLU A 56 -9.55 2.71 13.90
CA GLU A 56 -9.82 1.47 13.19
C GLU A 56 -8.60 0.55 13.16
N LEU A 57 -7.39 1.10 13.18
CA LEU A 57 -6.15 0.34 13.33
C LEU A 57 -6.14 -0.54 14.60
N PHE A 58 -6.71 -0.07 15.71
CA PHE A 58 -6.75 -0.85 16.96
C PHE A 58 -7.90 -1.83 17.03
N THR A 59 -8.97 -1.59 16.28
CA THR A 59 -10.24 -2.31 16.43
C THR A 59 -10.56 -3.26 15.29
N TYR A 60 -9.96 -3.01 14.12
CA TYR A 60 -10.26 -3.69 12.84
C TYR A 60 -11.76 -3.74 12.56
N THR A 61 -12.47 -2.68 12.98
CA THR A 61 -13.90 -2.47 12.71
C THR A 61 -14.01 -1.24 11.84
N PHE A 62 -13.99 -1.45 10.54
CA PHE A 62 -13.88 -0.37 9.56
C PHE A 62 -15.23 0.26 9.24
N SER A 63 -15.22 1.58 9.03
CA SER A 63 -16.41 2.34 8.67
C SER A 63 -16.83 2.17 7.22
N HIS A 64 -15.89 1.81 6.35
CA HIS A 64 -16.11 1.69 4.91
C HIS A 64 -15.73 0.29 4.42
N THR A 65 -16.45 -0.15 3.40
CA THR A 65 -16.21 -1.40 2.67
C THR A 65 -15.17 -1.21 1.56
N ASP A 66 -14.61 -2.31 1.05
CA ASP A 66 -13.70 -2.27 -0.10
C ASP A 66 -14.36 -1.56 -1.29
N GLU A 67 -15.64 -1.88 -1.57
CA GLU A 67 -16.43 -1.29 -2.64
C GLU A 67 -16.53 0.23 -2.53
N GLU A 68 -16.86 0.75 -1.35
CA GLU A 68 -16.96 2.20 -1.11
C GLU A 68 -15.61 2.88 -1.33
N VAL A 69 -14.54 2.31 -0.79
CA VAL A 69 -13.20 2.90 -0.90
C VAL A 69 -12.71 2.95 -2.35
N VAL A 70 -12.90 1.86 -3.12
CA VAL A 70 -12.49 1.87 -4.54
C VAL A 70 -13.35 2.78 -5.40
N ASP A 71 -14.64 2.92 -5.09
CA ASP A 71 -15.53 3.84 -5.82
C ASP A 71 -15.12 5.29 -5.60
N TYR A 72 -14.92 5.71 -4.34
CA TYR A 72 -14.48 7.06 -4.01
C TYR A 72 -13.07 7.36 -4.54
N THR A 73 -12.18 6.36 -4.52
CA THR A 73 -10.85 6.49 -5.10
C THR A 73 -10.91 6.68 -6.61
N ALA A 74 -11.74 5.90 -7.32
CA ALA A 74 -11.90 6.06 -8.77
C ALA A 74 -12.44 7.45 -9.14
N GLU A 75 -13.41 7.97 -8.38
CA GLU A 75 -13.91 9.34 -8.53
C GLU A 75 -12.80 10.38 -8.38
N LEU A 76 -12.01 10.29 -7.30
CA LEU A 76 -10.90 11.20 -7.03
C LEU A 76 -9.79 11.11 -8.10
N VAL A 77 -9.42 9.90 -8.50
CA VAL A 77 -8.39 9.68 -9.54
C VAL A 77 -8.85 10.25 -10.88
N ASN A 78 -10.11 10.07 -11.25
CA ASN A 78 -10.65 10.67 -12.47
C ASN A 78 -10.63 12.20 -12.41
N ASP A 79 -11.01 12.81 -11.28
CA ASP A 79 -10.88 14.27 -11.09
C ASP A 79 -9.44 14.77 -11.25
N LEU A 80 -8.46 13.99 -10.79
CA LEU A 80 -7.04 14.33 -10.88
C LEU A 80 -6.49 14.20 -12.30
N LEU A 81 -6.92 13.19 -13.06
CA LEU A 81 -6.28 12.77 -14.31
C LEU A 81 -7.07 13.12 -15.58
N ASP A 82 -8.39 13.33 -15.51
CA ASP A 82 -9.19 13.59 -16.70
C ASP A 82 -8.81 14.92 -17.37
N GLY A 83 -8.67 14.85 -18.70
CA GLY A 83 -8.23 15.98 -19.52
C GLY A 83 -6.76 16.36 -19.34
N LYS A 84 -5.99 15.61 -18.53
CA LYS A 84 -4.54 15.83 -18.37
C LYS A 84 -3.77 15.05 -19.42
N GLY A 85 -2.71 15.66 -19.95
CA GLY A 85 -1.76 15.03 -20.87
C GLY A 85 -0.58 14.40 -20.14
N TYR A 86 -0.83 13.64 -19.09
CA TYR A 86 0.22 12.91 -18.38
C TYR A 86 0.67 11.70 -19.19
N GLU A 87 1.97 11.40 -19.15
CA GLU A 87 2.61 10.31 -19.91
C GLU A 87 3.18 9.21 -19.01
N PHE A 88 3.11 9.37 -17.69
CA PHE A 88 3.55 8.37 -16.72
C PHE A 88 2.49 7.28 -16.53
N ASP A 89 2.88 6.10 -16.04
CA ASP A 89 1.94 5.10 -15.57
C ASP A 89 1.39 5.51 -14.18
N PHE A 90 0.08 5.43 -13.99
CA PHE A 90 -0.56 5.71 -12.70
C PHE A 90 -0.89 4.38 -12.02
N LEU A 91 -0.09 4.02 -11.01
CA LEU A 91 -0.13 2.70 -10.40
C LEU A 91 -0.83 2.74 -9.05
N MET A 92 -1.95 2.04 -8.94
CA MET A 92 -2.70 1.89 -7.70
C MET A 92 -2.07 0.80 -6.85
N GLU A 93 -1.70 1.13 -5.63
CA GLU A 93 -1.03 0.21 -4.72
C GLU A 93 -2.00 -0.39 -3.71
N ASN A 94 -1.84 -1.68 -3.46
CA ASN A 94 -2.64 -2.40 -2.49
C ASN A 94 -2.18 -2.12 -1.06
N LEU A 95 -3.14 -2.11 -0.12
CA LEU A 95 -2.89 -2.14 1.33
C LEU A 95 -3.64 -3.32 1.95
N TRP A 96 -3.59 -3.48 3.27
CA TRP A 96 -4.26 -4.59 3.97
C TRP A 96 -5.57 -4.19 4.67
N TRP A 97 -5.98 -2.94 4.53
CA TRP A 97 -7.23 -2.37 5.02
C TRP A 97 -8.21 -2.10 3.88
N PRO A 98 -9.48 -1.74 4.16
CA PRO A 98 -10.50 -1.64 3.13
C PRO A 98 -10.07 -0.83 1.92
N GLY A 99 -10.36 -1.34 0.72
CA GLY A 99 -9.95 -0.76 -0.56
C GLY A 99 -9.38 -1.80 -1.50
N LEU A 100 -8.21 -1.51 -2.08
CA LEU A 100 -7.50 -2.47 -2.93
C LEU A 100 -6.65 -3.39 -2.05
N THR A 101 -7.18 -4.53 -1.64
CA THR A 101 -6.42 -5.53 -0.87
C THR A 101 -5.76 -6.61 -1.71
N LEU A 102 -6.12 -6.69 -3.00
CA LEU A 102 -5.76 -7.78 -3.93
C LEU A 102 -6.13 -9.20 -3.43
N THR A 103 -7.04 -9.31 -2.48
CA THR A 103 -7.62 -10.61 -2.06
C THR A 103 -8.89 -10.97 -2.82
N ARG A 104 -9.50 -9.97 -3.48
CA ARG A 104 -10.81 -10.02 -4.12
C ARG A 104 -10.74 -9.51 -5.56
N PRO A 105 -10.60 -10.41 -6.56
CA PRO A 105 -10.47 -10.02 -7.97
C PRO A 105 -11.59 -9.11 -8.49
N GLU A 106 -12.80 -9.25 -7.98
CA GLU A 106 -13.93 -8.41 -8.36
C GLU A 106 -13.79 -6.95 -7.91
N ILE A 107 -13.11 -6.68 -6.79
CA ILE A 107 -12.83 -5.32 -6.31
C ILE A 107 -11.74 -4.67 -7.17
N THR A 108 -10.67 -5.42 -7.46
CA THR A 108 -9.60 -4.97 -8.35
C THR A 108 -10.14 -4.58 -9.72
N ARG A 109 -11.02 -5.41 -10.29
CA ARG A 109 -11.67 -5.11 -11.58
C ARG A 109 -12.57 -3.88 -11.48
N ARG A 110 -13.38 -3.79 -10.43
CA ARG A 110 -14.27 -2.64 -10.18
C ARG A 110 -13.50 -1.32 -10.17
N LEU A 111 -12.31 -1.28 -9.57
CA LEU A 111 -11.45 -0.10 -9.56
C LEU A 111 -10.89 0.20 -10.97
N LEU A 112 -10.31 -0.81 -11.64
CA LEU A 112 -9.73 -0.66 -12.98
C LEU A 112 -10.75 -0.19 -14.02
N ASP A 113 -11.97 -0.73 -13.97
CA ASP A 113 -13.05 -0.41 -14.93
C ASP A 113 -13.57 1.03 -14.77
N GLN A 114 -13.53 1.59 -13.56
CA GLN A 114 -14.05 2.93 -13.28
C GLN A 114 -13.07 4.06 -13.57
N ILE A 115 -11.75 3.81 -13.49
CA ILE A 115 -10.76 4.83 -13.81
C ILE A 115 -10.72 5.06 -15.33
N HIS A 116 -10.63 6.28 -15.81
CA HIS A 116 -10.61 6.55 -17.25
C HIS A 116 -9.20 6.56 -17.83
N TYR A 117 -8.20 6.88 -16.99
CA TYR A 117 -6.83 7.10 -17.42
C TYR A 117 -6.25 5.87 -18.14
N PRO A 118 -5.78 6.00 -19.40
CA PRO A 118 -5.40 4.84 -20.21
C PRO A 118 -4.14 4.13 -19.72
N LYS A 119 -3.23 4.86 -19.04
CA LYS A 119 -2.00 4.33 -18.45
C LYS A 119 -2.17 3.97 -16.96
N LYS A 120 -3.36 3.53 -16.56
CA LYS A 120 -3.60 3.00 -15.22
C LYS A 120 -2.94 1.61 -15.07
N GLY A 121 -2.50 1.29 -13.86
CA GLY A 121 -2.02 -0.04 -13.52
C GLY A 121 -2.06 -0.27 -12.01
N ILE A 122 -1.49 -1.38 -11.58
CA ILE A 122 -1.39 -1.81 -10.19
C ILE A 122 0.09 -1.87 -9.83
N MET A 123 0.42 -1.34 -8.65
CA MET A 123 1.65 -1.62 -7.92
C MET A 123 1.32 -2.72 -6.91
N LEU A 124 1.82 -3.93 -7.13
CA LEU A 124 1.68 -5.02 -6.15
C LEU A 124 2.72 -4.81 -5.06
N ASP A 125 2.29 -4.41 -3.87
CA ASP A 125 3.11 -4.53 -2.67
C ASP A 125 2.92 -5.91 -2.03
N THR A 126 4.02 -6.66 -1.94
CA THR A 126 4.00 -8.02 -1.41
C THR A 126 3.84 -8.06 0.11
N GLY A 127 4.41 -7.10 0.85
CA GLY A 127 4.28 -7.03 2.31
C GLY A 127 2.85 -6.68 2.72
N HIS A 128 2.26 -5.67 2.07
CA HIS A 128 0.87 -5.29 2.25
C HIS A 128 -0.08 -6.45 1.97
N LEU A 129 0.15 -7.19 0.88
CA LEU A 129 -0.67 -8.37 0.61
C LEU A 129 -0.52 -9.42 1.72
N MET A 130 0.70 -9.69 2.21
CA MET A 130 0.94 -10.62 3.31
C MET A 130 0.15 -10.25 4.58
N HIS A 131 0.01 -8.96 4.90
CA HIS A 131 -0.73 -8.50 6.09
C HIS A 131 -2.21 -8.84 6.07
N THR A 132 -2.78 -9.16 4.91
CA THR A 132 -4.17 -9.65 4.80
C THR A 132 -4.35 -11.07 5.35
N ASN A 133 -3.26 -11.82 5.59
CA ASN A 133 -3.28 -13.16 6.14
C ASN A 133 -2.38 -13.28 7.39
N LEU A 134 -2.99 -13.14 8.56
CA LEU A 134 -2.29 -13.16 9.85
C LEU A 134 -1.78 -14.56 10.28
N GLU A 135 -2.04 -15.60 9.49
CA GLU A 135 -1.58 -16.97 9.78
C GLU A 135 -0.25 -17.32 9.11
N LEU A 136 0.27 -16.46 8.22
CA LEU A 136 1.56 -16.68 7.57
C LEU A 136 2.70 -16.71 8.61
N ALA A 137 3.48 -17.79 8.61
CA ALA A 137 4.57 -17.99 9.56
C ALA A 137 5.93 -18.24 8.89
N ALA A 138 5.96 -18.52 7.58
CA ALA A 138 7.17 -18.71 6.80
C ALA A 138 7.13 -17.96 5.45
N GLN A 139 8.30 -17.62 4.91
CA GLN A 139 8.38 -16.91 3.61
C GLN A 139 7.89 -17.80 2.46
N GLU A 140 8.07 -19.12 2.54
CA GLU A 140 7.58 -20.06 1.55
C GLU A 140 6.05 -20.05 1.47
N GLU A 141 5.37 -20.02 2.62
CA GLU A 141 3.92 -19.89 2.71
C GLU A 141 3.45 -18.53 2.18
N ALA A 142 4.19 -17.46 2.46
CA ALA A 142 3.90 -16.14 1.95
C ALA A 142 4.03 -16.08 0.41
N VAL A 143 5.06 -16.71 -0.16
CA VAL A 143 5.21 -16.82 -1.62
C VAL A 143 4.05 -17.59 -2.23
N ASP A 144 3.65 -18.72 -1.64
CA ASP A 144 2.49 -19.50 -2.10
C ASP A 144 1.21 -18.66 -2.07
N TYR A 145 0.98 -17.93 -0.98
CA TYR A 145 -0.17 -17.04 -0.82
C TYR A 145 -0.20 -15.91 -1.86
N ILE A 146 0.92 -15.22 -2.08
CA ILE A 146 1.02 -14.17 -3.09
C ILE A 146 0.75 -14.75 -4.49
N LEU A 147 1.34 -15.90 -4.81
CA LEU A 147 1.12 -16.56 -6.09
C LEU A 147 -0.32 -17.01 -6.28
N ASP A 148 -1.01 -17.46 -5.22
CA ASP A 148 -2.44 -17.77 -5.26
C ASP A 148 -3.27 -16.53 -5.59
N MET A 149 -2.96 -15.38 -4.98
CA MET A 149 -3.66 -14.13 -5.27
C MET A 149 -3.37 -13.63 -6.69
N VAL A 150 -2.11 -13.71 -7.15
CA VAL A 150 -1.75 -13.40 -8.55
C VAL A 150 -2.52 -14.32 -9.52
N ARG A 151 -2.59 -15.63 -9.24
CA ARG A 151 -3.39 -16.58 -10.05
C ARG A 151 -4.88 -16.25 -10.05
N ALA A 152 -5.44 -15.87 -8.91
CA ALA A 152 -6.84 -15.43 -8.81
C ALA A 152 -7.12 -14.17 -9.66
N HIS A 153 -6.09 -13.34 -9.89
CA HIS A 153 -6.13 -12.14 -10.73
C HIS A 153 -5.58 -12.38 -12.15
N SER A 154 -5.54 -13.63 -12.62
CA SER A 154 -4.85 -14.02 -13.87
C SER A 154 -5.18 -13.17 -15.10
N ASP A 155 -6.42 -12.71 -15.26
CA ASP A 155 -6.82 -11.88 -16.41
C ASP A 155 -6.54 -10.38 -16.21
N MET A 156 -6.09 -9.98 -15.01
CA MET A 156 -5.65 -8.62 -14.67
C MET A 156 -4.12 -8.51 -14.50
N ILE A 157 -3.36 -9.60 -14.63
CA ILE A 157 -1.88 -9.56 -14.64
C ILE A 157 -1.33 -8.50 -15.60
N PRO A 158 -1.88 -8.26 -16.82
CA PRO A 158 -1.40 -7.19 -17.69
C PRO A 158 -1.46 -5.77 -17.09
N TYR A 159 -2.28 -5.56 -16.05
CA TYR A 159 -2.35 -4.31 -15.29
C TYR A 159 -1.41 -4.27 -14.10
N MET A 160 -0.83 -5.39 -13.64
CA MET A 160 0.18 -5.43 -12.58
C MET A 160 1.53 -5.00 -13.12
N LYS A 161 1.73 -3.68 -13.19
CA LYS A 161 2.88 -3.04 -13.84
C LYS A 161 4.10 -2.97 -12.95
N GLY A 162 3.90 -2.91 -11.65
CA GLY A 162 4.98 -2.78 -10.68
C GLY A 162 4.88 -3.80 -9.55
N ILE A 163 6.01 -4.07 -8.91
CA ILE A 163 6.09 -4.74 -7.63
C ILE A 163 6.93 -3.90 -6.66
N HIS A 164 6.36 -3.59 -5.51
CA HIS A 164 7.10 -3.23 -4.30
C HIS A 164 7.43 -4.53 -3.55
N LEU A 165 8.69 -4.93 -3.62
CA LEU A 165 9.15 -6.21 -3.13
C LEU A 165 9.72 -6.07 -1.73
N ASN A 166 8.94 -6.52 -0.78
CA ASN A 166 9.27 -6.55 0.64
C ASN A 166 8.43 -7.63 1.36
N GLN A 167 8.82 -8.04 2.55
CA GLN A 167 8.05 -8.98 3.36
C GLN A 167 8.01 -8.59 4.83
N SER A 168 6.93 -8.99 5.50
CA SER A 168 6.80 -8.88 6.96
C SER A 168 5.88 -9.98 7.50
N LEU A 169 6.44 -10.95 8.23
CA LEU A 169 5.69 -12.04 8.88
C LEU A 169 5.27 -11.62 10.30
N THR A 170 4.34 -10.67 10.39
CA THR A 170 3.97 -9.98 11.64
C THR A 170 2.55 -10.29 12.12
N GLY A 171 1.92 -11.34 11.59
CA GLY A 171 0.54 -11.72 11.94
C GLY A 171 0.31 -11.91 13.44
N GLN A 172 1.29 -12.47 14.16
CA GLN A 172 1.21 -12.63 15.63
C GLN A 172 1.18 -11.26 16.35
N TYR A 173 1.94 -10.28 15.87
CA TYR A 173 1.94 -8.93 16.43
C TYR A 173 0.55 -8.30 16.32
N VAL A 174 -0.07 -8.37 15.14
CA VAL A 174 -1.42 -7.85 14.91
C VAL A 174 -2.44 -8.55 15.82
N LYS A 175 -2.38 -9.88 15.92
CA LYS A 175 -3.27 -10.65 16.82
C LYS A 175 -3.15 -10.20 18.27
N ASP A 176 -1.95 -9.86 18.73
CA ASP A 176 -1.72 -9.38 20.10
C ASP A 176 -2.11 -7.92 20.28
N LEU A 177 -1.91 -7.07 19.28
CA LEU A 177 -2.43 -5.70 19.24
C LEU A 177 -3.95 -5.68 19.40
N LEU A 178 -4.68 -6.50 18.64
CA LEU A 178 -6.15 -6.56 18.68
C LEU A 178 -6.71 -7.01 20.03
N LYS A 179 -5.97 -7.82 20.79
CA LYS A 179 -6.34 -8.18 22.19
C LYS A 179 -6.26 -6.98 23.14
N LYS A 180 -5.50 -5.96 22.78
CA LYS A 180 -5.25 -4.74 23.57
C LYS A 180 -6.00 -3.53 23.03
N ARG A 181 -7.04 -3.71 22.21
CA ARG A 181 -7.82 -2.58 21.64
C ARG A 181 -8.34 -1.60 22.70
N ASP A 182 -8.63 -2.07 23.91
CA ASP A 182 -9.12 -1.25 25.02
C ASP A 182 -8.01 -0.37 25.64
N GLU A 183 -6.74 -0.62 25.30
CA GLU A 183 -5.57 0.20 25.67
C GLU A 183 -5.29 1.32 24.64
N MET A 184 -6.10 1.45 23.59
CA MET A 184 -5.98 2.51 22.59
C MET A 184 -5.90 3.90 23.26
N PRO A 185 -4.97 4.77 22.84
CA PRO A 185 -4.86 6.11 23.39
C PRO A 185 -6.16 6.92 23.22
N LYS A 186 -6.44 7.78 24.20
CA LYS A 186 -7.70 8.52 24.27
C LYS A 186 -7.72 9.78 23.42
N THR A 187 -6.57 10.41 23.24
CA THR A 187 -6.46 11.66 22.47
C THR A 187 -5.94 11.37 21.06
N HIS A 188 -6.40 12.15 20.08
CA HIS A 188 -5.93 12.07 18.70
C HIS A 188 -4.40 12.16 18.62
N LYS A 189 -3.77 13.09 19.34
CA LYS A 189 -2.31 13.27 19.31
C LYS A 189 -1.55 12.03 19.78
N GLU A 190 -2.01 11.38 20.85
CA GLU A 190 -1.39 10.14 21.32
C GLU A 190 -1.65 8.98 20.35
N ARG A 191 -2.86 8.92 19.76
CA ARG A 191 -3.20 7.93 18.72
C ARG A 191 -2.30 8.06 17.49
N VAL A 192 -1.98 9.27 17.04
CA VAL A 192 -1.04 9.49 15.92
C VAL A 192 0.28 8.76 16.18
N SER A 193 0.90 9.00 17.34
CA SER A 193 2.21 8.43 17.66
C SER A 193 2.14 6.90 17.78
N ALA A 194 1.13 6.38 18.49
CA ALA A 194 0.94 4.96 18.65
C ALA A 194 0.62 4.25 17.32
N CYS A 195 -0.16 4.86 16.43
CA CYS A 195 -0.44 4.30 15.10
C CYS A 195 0.83 4.17 14.28
N TYR A 196 1.68 5.21 14.23
CA TYR A 196 2.97 5.12 13.54
C TYR A 196 3.84 3.99 14.10
N GLU A 197 3.94 3.89 15.43
CA GLU A 197 4.68 2.80 16.08
C GLU A 197 4.12 1.43 15.66
N HIS A 198 2.80 1.25 15.68
CA HIS A 198 2.17 -0.01 15.28
C HIS A 198 2.36 -0.32 13.80
N VAL A 199 2.20 0.66 12.91
CA VAL A 199 2.41 0.45 11.47
C VAL A 199 3.83 -0.03 11.18
N PHE A 200 4.86 0.58 11.76
CA PHE A 200 6.25 0.12 11.56
C PHE A 200 6.57 -1.25 12.17
N GLN A 201 5.77 -1.72 13.14
CA GLN A 201 5.89 -3.08 13.68
C GLN A 201 5.11 -4.10 12.86
N ILE A 202 4.03 -3.68 12.19
CA ILE A 202 3.28 -4.52 11.25
C ILE A 202 4.08 -4.64 9.96
N ASP A 203 4.47 -3.52 9.38
CA ASP A 203 5.04 -3.44 8.05
C ASP A 203 6.49 -2.94 8.11
N GLY A 204 7.39 -3.88 8.35
CA GLY A 204 8.81 -3.62 8.58
C GLY A 204 9.66 -3.60 7.30
N HIS A 205 9.06 -3.86 6.13
CA HIS A 205 9.72 -3.84 4.82
C HIS A 205 11.07 -4.59 4.81
N PHE A 206 11.05 -5.86 5.24
CA PHE A 206 12.25 -6.69 5.27
C PHE A 206 12.50 -7.33 3.90
N PRO A 207 13.75 -7.72 3.58
CA PRO A 207 14.02 -8.47 2.37
C PRO A 207 13.43 -9.88 2.47
N PHE A 208 13.02 -10.44 1.33
CA PHE A 208 12.94 -11.88 1.18
C PHE A 208 14.35 -12.48 1.19
N THR A 209 14.46 -13.66 1.80
CA THR A 209 15.68 -14.47 1.85
C THR A 209 15.48 -15.85 1.23
N THR A 210 14.24 -16.22 0.90
CA THR A 210 13.92 -17.46 0.18
C THR A 210 14.12 -17.28 -1.32
N PRO A 211 14.77 -18.23 -2.03
CA PRO A 211 14.95 -18.15 -3.48
C PRO A 211 13.63 -18.27 -4.26
N ARG A 212 12.57 -18.76 -3.61
CA ARG A 212 11.23 -18.89 -4.22
C ARG A 212 10.59 -17.55 -4.56
N VAL A 213 11.06 -16.44 -4.00
CA VAL A 213 10.53 -15.10 -4.32
C VAL A 213 10.61 -14.79 -5.82
N ARG A 214 11.54 -15.41 -6.55
CA ARG A 214 11.64 -15.34 -8.03
C ARG A 214 10.36 -15.78 -8.74
N GLU A 215 9.65 -16.76 -8.18
CA GLU A 215 8.40 -17.26 -8.74
C GLU A 215 7.34 -16.15 -8.87
N ILE A 216 7.30 -15.20 -7.91
CA ILE A 216 6.39 -14.04 -7.95
C ILE A 216 6.76 -13.13 -9.12
N ILE A 217 8.05 -12.84 -9.29
CA ILE A 217 8.56 -11.98 -10.36
C ILE A 217 8.28 -12.59 -11.72
N GLU A 218 8.47 -13.91 -11.86
CA GLU A 218 8.19 -14.65 -13.08
C GLU A 218 6.69 -14.70 -13.41
N ALA A 219 5.83 -14.83 -12.39
CA ALA A 219 4.39 -14.91 -12.58
C ALA A 219 3.77 -13.57 -13.00
N VAL A 220 4.26 -12.45 -12.46
CA VAL A 220 3.77 -11.10 -12.77
C VAL A 220 4.48 -10.50 -13.98
N ALA A 221 5.78 -10.76 -14.12
CA ALA A 221 6.67 -10.14 -15.09
C ALA A 221 6.52 -8.59 -15.13
N PRO A 222 6.77 -7.90 -14.00
CA PRO A 222 6.48 -6.46 -13.89
C PRO A 222 7.40 -5.61 -14.76
N ASP A 223 6.89 -4.46 -15.20
CA ASP A 223 7.67 -3.42 -15.88
C ASP A 223 8.60 -2.71 -14.88
N TYR A 224 8.19 -2.62 -13.60
CA TYR A 224 8.93 -1.97 -12.52
C TYR A 224 9.09 -2.91 -11.32
N LEU A 225 10.32 -3.12 -10.86
CA LEU A 225 10.59 -3.88 -9.64
C LEU A 225 11.37 -2.98 -8.67
N THR A 226 10.73 -2.64 -7.55
CA THR A 226 11.32 -1.82 -6.48
C THR A 226 11.61 -2.73 -5.29
N TYR A 227 12.82 -2.66 -4.73
CA TYR A 227 13.07 -3.24 -3.41
C TYR A 227 12.71 -2.17 -2.38
N GLU A 228 11.53 -2.30 -1.80
CA GLU A 228 11.05 -1.34 -0.81
C GLU A 228 11.51 -1.81 0.57
N LEU A 229 12.58 -1.22 1.08
CA LEU A 229 13.25 -1.68 2.29
C LEU A 229 13.38 -0.53 3.28
N ILE A 230 12.85 -0.71 4.49
CA ILE A 230 13.04 0.25 5.59
C ILE A 230 14.39 -0.04 6.26
N THR A 231 15.26 0.96 6.33
CA THR A 231 16.63 0.82 6.84
C THR A 231 17.00 2.04 7.68
N SER A 232 17.76 1.83 8.75
CA SER A 232 18.15 2.88 9.70
C SER A 232 19.41 3.63 9.23
N ASP A 233 20.26 2.97 8.48
CA ASP A 233 21.51 3.52 7.96
C ASP A 233 21.96 2.81 6.66
N ARG A 234 23.12 3.25 6.14
CA ARG A 234 23.67 2.75 4.88
C ARG A 234 24.15 1.30 4.97
N GLU A 235 24.69 0.88 6.11
CA GLU A 235 25.23 -0.48 6.29
C GLU A 235 24.08 -1.49 6.32
N GLU A 236 23.02 -1.19 7.07
CA GLU A 236 21.80 -2.00 7.08
C GLU A 236 21.15 -2.05 5.68
N HIS A 237 21.15 -0.93 4.95
CA HIS A 237 20.60 -0.88 3.60
C HIS A 237 21.37 -1.77 2.63
N GLU A 238 22.70 -1.71 2.66
CA GLU A 238 23.56 -2.57 1.85
C GLU A 238 23.34 -4.06 2.19
N GLU A 239 23.27 -4.41 3.48
CA GLU A 239 23.00 -5.78 3.91
C GLU A 239 21.65 -6.30 3.40
N LYS A 240 20.56 -5.52 3.59
CA LYS A 240 19.22 -5.95 3.15
C LYS A 240 19.14 -6.04 1.62
N LEU A 241 19.76 -5.11 0.91
CA LEU A 241 19.85 -5.12 -0.55
C LEU A 241 20.55 -6.40 -1.04
N LEU A 242 21.70 -6.75 -0.46
CA LEU A 242 22.44 -7.97 -0.82
C LEU A 242 21.61 -9.23 -0.60
N ARG A 243 20.91 -9.34 0.53
CA ARG A 243 20.02 -10.47 0.83
C ARG A 243 18.89 -10.59 -0.19
N GLN A 244 18.25 -9.47 -0.55
CA GLN A 244 17.16 -9.46 -1.53
C GLN A 244 17.65 -9.84 -2.93
N CYS A 245 18.84 -9.35 -3.33
CA CYS A 245 19.50 -9.72 -4.58
C CYS A 245 19.83 -11.22 -4.61
N GLU A 246 20.39 -11.76 -3.52
CA GLU A 246 20.72 -13.18 -3.40
C GLU A 246 19.47 -14.06 -3.54
N ALA A 247 18.38 -13.70 -2.86
CA ALA A 247 17.09 -14.38 -2.98
C ALA A 247 16.57 -14.35 -4.42
N LEU A 248 16.78 -13.25 -5.14
CA LEU A 248 16.43 -13.14 -6.56
C LEU A 248 17.46 -13.74 -7.53
N GLY A 249 18.55 -14.33 -7.01
CA GLY A 249 19.64 -14.88 -7.79
C GLY A 249 20.28 -13.85 -8.74
N VAL A 250 20.27 -12.58 -8.34
CA VAL A 250 20.94 -11.48 -9.03
C VAL A 250 22.37 -11.40 -8.49
N MET A 251 23.35 -11.63 -9.36
CA MET A 251 24.75 -11.47 -8.99
C MET A 251 25.05 -9.99 -8.78
N VAL A 252 25.42 -9.60 -7.57
CA VAL A 252 25.96 -8.27 -7.27
C VAL A 252 27.47 -8.36 -7.37
N ASP A 253 28.04 -8.01 -8.52
CA ASP A 253 29.50 -7.92 -8.68
C ASP A 253 30.00 -6.66 -7.94
N GLY A 254 30.76 -6.85 -6.86
CA GLY A 254 31.61 -5.80 -6.28
C GLY A 254 30.99 -4.94 -5.18
N VAL A 255 30.57 -5.56 -4.07
CA VAL A 255 30.79 -4.96 -2.75
C VAL A 255 32.21 -5.28 -2.29
#